data_AF-A0A165U820-F1
#
_entry.id   AF-A0A165U820-F1
#
_cell.length_a   1.000
_cell.length_b   1.000
_cell.length_c   1.000
_cell.angle_alpha   90.00
_cell.angle_beta   90.00
_cell.angle_gamma   90.00
#
_symmetry.space_group_name_H-M   'P 1'
#
loop_
_entity.id
_entity.type
_entity.pdbx_description
1 polymer ?
#
loop_
_entity_poly.entity_id
_entity_poly.type
_entity_poly.pdbx_seq_one_letter_code
_entity_poly.pdbx_strand_id
1 'polypeptide(L)'
;MDTSQKISKLLKWCREHEVEIDPRLDVAATATGIGVRAKRNCLAVPATLVKVPKTAVLSVRTCSLSRHISPIPYGHGAHLSLALALHGELALGKRSKWHGYLQSFPDAVDLALFWGTDRSHLLSDPQGISDGEEARAWLAGTEVERELRNYESGENILLMITTIPLSSP
;
A
#
# COMPACT_ATOMS: atom_id res chain seq x y z
N MET A 1 15.58 -2.86 3.68
CA MET A 1 15.49 -3.14 5.15
C MET A 1 14.99 -4.56 5.30
N ASP A 2 15.61 -5.40 6.12
CA ASP A 2 15.18 -6.80 6.27
C ASP A 2 13.72 -6.90 6.75
N THR A 3 12.96 -7.86 6.24
CA THR A 3 11.55 -8.08 6.57
C THR A 3 11.36 -8.34 8.06
N SER A 4 12.29 -9.06 8.70
CA SER A 4 12.29 -9.27 10.15
C SER A 4 12.37 -7.96 10.92
N GLN A 5 13.19 -7.02 10.42
CA GLN A 5 13.30 -5.69 11.00
C GLN A 5 12.03 -4.87 10.77
N LYS A 6 11.40 -4.95 9.58
CA LYS A 6 10.10 -4.31 9.29
C LYS A 6 9.03 -4.78 10.28
N ILE A 7 8.92 -6.09 10.50
CA ILE A 7 7.98 -6.69 11.44
C ILE A 7 8.25 -6.24 12.87
N SER A 8 9.51 -6.24 13.31
CA SER A 8 9.86 -5.82 14.69
C SER A 8 9.42 -4.39 14.99
N LYS A 9 9.56 -3.48 14.01
CA LYS A 9 9.16 -2.09 14.13
C LYS A 9 7.65 -1.91 14.07
N LEU A 10 6.96 -2.66 13.20
CA LEU A 10 5.50 -2.69 13.16
C LEU A 10 4.92 -3.13 14.51
N LEU A 11 5.40 -4.25 15.06
CA LEU A 11 4.91 -4.77 16.34
C LEU A 11 5.22 -3.82 17.50
N LYS A 12 6.38 -3.15 17.48
CA LYS A 12 6.70 -2.10 18.46
C LYS A 12 5.71 -0.93 18.34
N TRP A 13 5.48 -0.44 17.13
CA TRP A 13 4.55 0.64 16.86
C TRP A 13 3.13 0.31 17.29
N CYS A 14 2.65 -0.91 17.02
CA CYS A 14 1.34 -1.40 17.46
C CYS A 14 1.17 -1.30 18.98
N ARG A 15 2.18 -1.71 19.76
CA ARG A 15 2.15 -1.60 21.23
C ARG A 15 2.09 -0.16 21.72
N GLU A 16 2.86 0.74 21.10
CA GLU A 16 2.88 2.17 21.44
C GLU A 16 1.56 2.88 21.10
N HIS A 17 0.76 2.31 20.20
CA HIS A 17 -0.49 2.86 19.70
C HIS A 17 -1.73 2.10 20.16
N GLU A 18 -1.59 1.30 21.22
CA GLU A 18 -2.68 0.56 21.86
C GLU A 18 -3.42 -0.39 20.89
N VAL A 19 -2.72 -0.89 19.86
CA VAL A 19 -3.24 -1.93 18.97
C VAL A 19 -3.08 -3.28 19.68
N GLU A 20 -4.21 -3.87 20.07
CA GLU A 20 -4.26 -5.17 20.72
C GLU A 20 -4.26 -6.27 19.65
N ILE A 21 -3.22 -7.12 19.63
CA ILE A 21 -3.12 -8.28 18.73
C ILE A 21 -3.27 -9.54 19.57
N ASP A 22 -4.14 -10.47 19.16
CA ASP A 22 -4.33 -11.75 19.85
C ASP A 22 -3.00 -12.50 19.94
N PRO A 23 -2.58 -12.94 21.15
CA PRO A 23 -1.28 -13.56 21.37
C PRO A 23 -1.10 -14.88 20.60
N ARG A 24 -2.21 -15.50 20.15
CA ARG A 24 -2.22 -16.72 19.32
C ARG A 24 -1.86 -16.44 17.86
N LEU A 25 -1.80 -15.18 17.45
CA LEU A 25 -1.32 -14.79 16.12
C LEU A 25 0.19 -14.59 16.11
N ASP A 26 0.77 -14.89 14.96
CA ASP A 26 2.16 -14.65 14.60
C ASP A 26 2.20 -13.77 13.35
N VAL A 27 2.98 -12.69 13.41
CA VAL A 27 3.26 -11.84 12.25
C VAL A 27 4.63 -12.23 11.75
N ALA A 28 4.69 -12.80 10.55
CA ALA A 28 5.89 -13.42 10.01
C ALA A 28 6.14 -12.99 8.56
N ALA A 29 7.39 -13.14 8.12
CA ALA A 29 7.73 -12.99 6.71
C ALA A 29 7.10 -14.14 5.90
N THR A 30 6.56 -13.81 4.74
CA THR A 30 6.04 -14.75 3.73
C THR A 30 6.81 -14.56 2.43
N ALA A 31 6.58 -15.44 1.45
CA ALA A 31 7.18 -15.32 0.12
C ALA A 31 6.85 -13.98 -0.56
N THR A 32 5.72 -13.36 -0.21
CA THR A 32 5.21 -12.12 -0.83
C THR A 32 5.27 -10.90 0.09
N GLY A 33 5.88 -11.01 1.28
CA GLY A 33 6.03 -9.88 2.20
C GLY A 33 5.76 -10.23 3.67
N ILE A 34 4.80 -9.54 4.29
CA ILE A 34 4.43 -9.72 5.69
C ILE A 34 3.04 -10.37 5.74
N GLY A 35 2.93 -11.48 6.47
CA GLY A 35 1.67 -12.19 6.66
C GLY A 35 1.35 -12.43 8.14
N VAL A 36 0.10 -12.82 8.39
CA VAL A 36 -0.39 -13.20 9.72
C VAL A 36 -0.81 -14.66 9.68
N ARG A 37 -0.37 -15.45 10.65
CA ARG A 37 -0.73 -16.86 10.80
C ARG A 37 -1.08 -17.20 12.25
N ALA A 38 -1.83 -18.27 12.46
CA ALA A 38 -2.05 -18.80 13.81
C ALA A 38 -0.79 -19.54 14.28
N LYS A 39 -0.38 -19.33 15.54
CA LYS A 39 0.75 -20.03 16.18
C LYS A 39 0.47 -21.51 16.47
N ARG A 40 -0.80 -21.86 16.64
CA ARG A 40 -1.28 -23.21 16.96
C ARG A 40 -2.60 -23.48 16.26
N ASN A 41 -2.99 -24.75 16.21
CA ASN A 41 -4.22 -25.16 15.55
C ASN A 41 -5.44 -24.70 16.36
N CYS A 42 -6.38 -24.12 15.62
CA CYS A 42 -7.73 -23.72 16.01
C CYS A 42 -7.83 -22.38 16.76
N LEU A 43 -8.44 -21.39 16.08
CA LEU A 43 -9.01 -20.20 16.69
C LEU A 43 -10.51 -20.46 16.90
N ALA A 44 -11.05 -20.04 18.05
CA ALA A 44 -12.48 -20.15 18.31
C ALA A 44 -13.27 -19.26 17.33
N VAL A 45 -14.48 -19.67 16.96
CA VAL A 45 -15.36 -18.91 16.06
C VAL A 45 -16.68 -18.62 16.78
N PRO A 46 -17.09 -17.35 16.99
CA PRO A 46 -16.37 -16.12 16.64
C PRO A 46 -15.26 -15.78 17.65
N ALA A 47 -14.17 -15.16 17.18
CA ALA A 47 -13.15 -14.58 18.04
C ALA A 47 -12.65 -13.23 17.47
N THR A 48 -12.41 -12.26 18.37
CA THR A 48 -11.74 -11.01 18.00
C THR A 48 -10.23 -11.25 17.94
N LEU A 49 -9.63 -11.02 16.78
CA LEU A 49 -8.22 -11.27 16.54
C LEU A 49 -7.33 -10.04 16.77
N VAL A 50 -7.85 -8.86 16.46
CA VAL A 50 -7.15 -7.58 16.61
C VAL A 50 -8.16 -6.50 16.99
N LYS A 51 -7.78 -5.58 17.87
CA LYS A 51 -8.48 -4.31 18.08
C LYS A 51 -7.59 -3.15 17.71
N VAL A 52 -8.06 -2.29 16.81
CA VAL A 52 -7.33 -1.11 16.33
C VAL A 52 -8.06 0.14 16.81
N PRO A 53 -7.46 0.95 17.70
CA PRO A 53 -8.03 2.24 18.09
C PRO A 53 -8.20 3.16 16.88
N LYS A 54 -9.29 3.93 16.83
CA LYS A 54 -9.52 4.92 15.75
C LYS A 54 -8.39 5.95 15.64
N THR A 55 -7.70 6.24 16.74
CA THR A 55 -6.54 7.13 16.81
C THR A 55 -5.30 6.55 16.11
N ALA A 56 -5.20 5.24 15.94
CA ALA A 56 -4.12 4.56 15.23
C ALA A 56 -4.37 4.46 13.71
N VAL A 57 -5.62 4.66 13.26
CA VAL A 57 -5.97 4.66 11.83
C VAL A 57 -5.39 5.89 11.17
N LEU A 58 -4.61 5.71 10.10
CA LEU A 58 -4.19 6.81 9.23
C LEU A 58 -5.35 7.21 8.31
N SER A 59 -5.81 8.45 8.45
CA SER A 59 -6.90 9.01 7.66
C SER A 59 -6.69 10.51 7.48
N VAL A 60 -7.45 11.13 6.58
CA VAL A 60 -7.49 12.60 6.43
C VAL A 60 -7.78 13.29 7.77
N ARG A 61 -8.60 12.69 8.63
CA ARG A 61 -8.99 13.27 9.94
C ARG A 61 -7.92 13.15 11.01
N THR A 62 -7.10 12.10 10.94
CA THR A 62 -6.14 11.78 11.98
C THR A 62 -4.72 12.22 11.62
N CYS A 63 -4.40 12.40 10.33
CA CYS A 63 -3.07 12.82 9.89
C CYS A 63 -2.65 14.19 10.44
N SER A 64 -1.34 14.43 10.41
CA SER A 64 -0.69 15.66 10.85
C SER A 64 -1.15 16.89 10.08
N LEU A 65 -1.57 16.71 8.82
CA LEU A 65 -2.07 17.77 7.93
C LEU A 65 -3.60 17.91 7.95
N SER A 66 -4.30 17.25 8.88
CA SER A 66 -5.77 17.22 8.93
C SER A 66 -6.45 18.59 8.92
N ARG A 67 -5.79 19.64 9.45
CA ARG A 67 -6.31 21.02 9.44
C ARG A 67 -6.23 21.69 8.06
N HIS A 68 -5.43 21.16 7.15
CA HIS A 68 -5.17 21.72 5.82
C HIS A 68 -5.86 20.94 4.71
N ILE A 69 -6.41 19.76 5.01
CA ILE A 69 -7.07 18.89 4.04
C ILE A 69 -8.57 18.87 4.34
N SER A 70 -9.37 19.41 3.43
CA SER A 70 -10.83 19.34 3.54
C SER A 70 -11.31 17.88 3.49
N PRO A 71 -12.14 17.43 4.44
CA PRO A 71 -12.64 16.06 4.44
C PRO A 71 -13.66 15.87 3.32
N ILE A 72 -13.25 15.20 2.24
CA ILE A 72 -14.13 14.78 1.15
C ILE A 72 -14.55 13.33 1.43
N PRO A 73 -15.86 13.04 1.61
CA PRO A 73 -16.29 11.72 2.08
C PRO A 73 -16.31 10.64 0.97
N TYR A 74 -16.49 11.01 -0.30
CA TYR A 74 -16.67 10.06 -1.40
C TYR A 74 -16.03 10.56 -2.71
N GLY A 75 -15.84 9.64 -3.65
CA GLY A 75 -15.31 9.92 -4.99
C GLY A 75 -13.81 10.19 -5.03
N HIS A 76 -13.31 10.62 -6.18
CA HIS A 76 -11.88 10.84 -6.44
C HIS A 76 -11.22 11.82 -5.45
N GLY A 77 -11.95 12.86 -5.03
CA GLY A 77 -11.46 13.81 -4.04
C GLY A 77 -11.14 13.16 -2.68
N ALA A 78 -11.87 12.12 -2.28
CA ALA A 78 -11.57 11.36 -1.07
C ALA A 78 -10.26 10.57 -1.20
N HIS A 79 -10.04 9.92 -2.35
CA HIS A 79 -8.79 9.20 -2.64
C HIS A 79 -7.59 10.14 -2.67
N LEU A 80 -7.69 11.27 -3.38
CA LEU A 80 -6.61 12.27 -3.45
C LEU A 80 -6.30 12.87 -2.08
N SER A 81 -7.32 13.15 -1.28
CA SER A 81 -7.14 13.66 0.08
C SER A 81 -6.39 12.67 0.97
N LEU A 82 -6.71 11.38 0.87
CA LEU A 82 -6.01 10.33 1.61
C LEU A 82 -4.58 10.11 1.09
N ALA A 83 -4.38 10.15 -0.23
CA ALA A 83 -3.06 10.05 -0.84
C ALA A 83 -2.15 11.22 -0.39
N LEU A 84 -2.69 12.44 -0.34
CA LEU A 84 -2.00 13.61 0.19
C LEU A 84 -1.67 13.46 1.69
N ALA A 85 -2.62 12.96 2.48
CA ALA A 85 -2.41 12.68 3.90
C ALA A 85 -1.27 11.66 4.11
N LEU A 86 -1.28 10.55 3.37
CA LEU A 86 -0.24 9.53 3.40
C LEU A 86 1.12 10.11 2.97
N HIS A 87 1.15 10.87 1.88
CA HIS A 87 2.37 11.49 1.38
C HIS A 87 2.97 12.48 2.39
N GLY A 88 2.13 13.29 3.05
CA GLY A 88 2.55 14.18 4.13
C GLY A 88 3.21 13.42 5.29
N GLU A 89 2.63 12.30 5.71
CA GLU A 89 3.22 11.46 6.76
C GLU A 89 4.56 10.82 6.33
N LEU A 90 4.67 10.39 5.07
CA LEU A 90 5.93 9.90 4.52
C LEU A 90 7.01 10.99 4.53
N ALA A 91 6.68 12.21 4.11
CA ALA A 91 7.59 13.36 4.08
C ALA A 91 8.07 13.78 5.49
N LEU A 92 7.22 13.61 6.51
CA LEU A 92 7.59 13.88 7.91
C LEU A 92 8.60 12.86 8.45
N GLY A 93 8.71 11.68 7.86
CA GLY A 93 9.64 10.63 8.27
C GLY A 93 9.49 10.30 9.76
N LYS A 94 10.58 10.38 10.53
CA LYS A 94 10.60 10.07 11.97
C LYS A 94 9.68 10.93 12.82
N ARG A 95 9.26 12.09 12.32
CA ARG A 95 8.32 12.99 13.02
C ARG A 95 6.87 12.55 12.87
N SER A 96 6.59 11.66 11.92
CA SER A 96 5.25 11.08 11.74
C SER A 96 4.92 10.13 12.89
N LYS A 97 3.72 10.27 13.43
CA LYS A 97 3.13 9.30 14.37
C LYS A 97 3.08 7.89 13.75
N TRP A 98 2.87 7.77 12.45
CA TRP A 98 2.77 6.51 11.71
C TRP A 98 4.11 5.99 11.20
N HIS A 99 5.23 6.63 11.52
CA HIS A 99 6.53 6.25 10.96
C HIS A 99 6.87 4.76 11.12
N GLY A 100 6.58 4.18 12.30
CA GLY A 100 6.81 2.76 12.55
C GLY A 100 5.93 1.83 11.72
N TYR A 101 4.68 2.24 11.45
CA TYR A 101 3.76 1.54 10.55
C TYR A 101 4.18 1.68 9.09
N LEU A 102 4.51 2.89 8.63
CA LEU A 102 4.89 3.15 7.23
C LEU A 102 6.17 2.41 6.82
N GLN A 103 7.07 2.12 7.77
CA GLN A 103 8.25 1.30 7.50
C GLN A 103 7.92 -0.17 7.20
N SER A 104 6.72 -0.64 7.51
CA SER A 104 6.29 -2.00 7.15
C SER A 104 5.76 -2.11 5.72
N PHE A 105 5.66 -1.00 4.98
CA PHE A 105 5.20 -1.03 3.60
C PHE A 105 6.15 -1.85 2.72
N PRO A 106 5.60 -2.53 1.70
CA PRO A 106 6.43 -3.14 0.67
C PRO A 106 7.15 -2.02 -0.10
N ASP A 107 8.36 -2.32 -0.58
CA ASP A 107 9.15 -1.34 -1.33
C ASP A 107 8.57 -1.15 -2.75
N ALA A 108 7.91 -2.19 -3.28
CA ALA A 108 7.13 -2.15 -4.51
C ALA A 108 5.91 -3.08 -4.41
N VAL A 109 4.86 -2.76 -5.16
CA VAL A 109 3.65 -3.58 -5.27
C VAL A 109 3.44 -3.94 -6.73
N ASP A 110 3.10 -5.19 -6.98
CA ASP A 110 2.70 -5.63 -8.31
C ASP A 110 1.28 -5.18 -8.62
N LEU A 111 1.16 -4.09 -9.38
CA LEU A 111 -0.11 -3.57 -9.85
C LEU A 111 -0.21 -3.81 -11.35
N ALA A 112 -1.33 -4.36 -11.80
CA ALA A 112 -1.59 -4.62 -13.21
C ALA A 112 -1.45 -3.38 -14.10
N LEU A 113 -1.72 -2.19 -13.53
CA LEU A 113 -1.52 -0.89 -14.16
C LEU A 113 -0.06 -0.64 -14.60
N PHE A 114 0.91 -1.29 -13.95
CA PHE A 114 2.34 -1.17 -14.25
C PHE A 114 2.91 -2.33 -15.08
N TRP A 115 2.12 -3.34 -15.44
CA TRP A 115 2.60 -4.49 -16.21
C TRP A 115 3.10 -4.09 -17.60
N GLY A 116 4.25 -4.66 -17.99
CA GLY A 116 4.91 -4.34 -19.26
C GLY A 116 5.30 -2.86 -19.40
N THR A 117 5.53 -2.15 -18.28
CA THR A 117 6.04 -0.76 -18.29
C THR A 117 7.39 -0.67 -17.61
N ASP A 118 8.15 0.37 -17.96
CA ASP A 118 9.41 0.77 -17.29
C ASP A 118 9.23 1.18 -15.81
N ARG A 119 8.01 1.10 -15.27
CA ARG A 119 7.71 1.30 -13.85
C ARG A 119 7.34 0.00 -13.12
N SER A 120 7.34 -1.13 -13.82
CA SER A 120 7.18 -2.42 -13.18
C SER A 120 8.39 -2.72 -12.31
N HIS A 121 8.16 -3.12 -11.07
CA HIS A 121 9.21 -3.63 -10.20
C HIS A 121 9.79 -4.98 -10.71
N LEU A 122 9.13 -5.61 -11.69
CA LEU A 122 9.61 -6.81 -12.37
C LEU A 122 10.74 -6.53 -13.37
N LEU A 123 11.11 -5.27 -13.65
CA LEU A 123 12.18 -4.92 -14.60
C LEU A 123 13.58 -5.46 -14.24
N SER A 124 13.76 -5.90 -12.99
CA SER A 124 15.01 -6.54 -12.57
C SER A 124 15.04 -8.06 -12.85
N ASP A 125 13.88 -8.65 -13.22
CA ASP A 125 13.73 -10.07 -13.54
C ASP A 125 13.33 -10.23 -15.02
N PRO A 126 14.21 -10.78 -15.87
CA PRO A 126 13.90 -11.02 -17.28
C PRO A 126 12.62 -11.84 -17.51
N GLN A 127 12.32 -12.78 -16.61
CA GLN A 127 11.11 -13.59 -16.70
C GLN A 127 9.86 -12.77 -16.30
N GLY A 128 9.97 -11.93 -15.27
CA GLY A 128 8.90 -11.03 -14.84
C GLY A 128 8.59 -9.91 -15.85
N ILE A 129 9.57 -9.46 -16.64
CA ILE A 129 9.33 -8.53 -17.76
C ILE A 129 8.45 -9.20 -18.81
N SER A 130 8.84 -10.38 -19.27
CA SER A 130 8.11 -11.13 -20.30
C SER A 130 6.69 -11.47 -19.84
N ASP A 131 6.51 -11.87 -18.57
CA ASP A 131 5.21 -12.16 -17.99
C ASP A 131 4.32 -10.91 -17.93
N GLY A 132 4.90 -9.77 -17.54
CA GLY A 132 4.18 -8.49 -17.53
C GLY A 132 3.76 -8.01 -18.92
N GLU A 133 4.58 -8.21 -19.95
CA GLU A 133 4.24 -7.90 -21.34
C GLU A 133 3.11 -8.80 -21.87
N GLU A 134 3.17 -10.11 -21.57
CA GLU A 134 2.14 -11.07 -21.94
C GLU A 134 0.82 -10.74 -21.22
N ALA A 135 0.86 -10.52 -19.91
CA ALA A 135 -0.31 -10.16 -19.13
C ALA A 135 -0.94 -8.84 -19.61
N ARG A 136 -0.11 -7.85 -20.01
CA ARG A 136 -0.61 -6.61 -20.62
C ARG A 136 -1.32 -6.87 -21.95
N ALA A 137 -0.80 -7.78 -22.79
CA ALA A 137 -1.46 -8.14 -24.03
C ALA A 137 -2.84 -8.78 -23.80
N TRP A 138 -3.00 -9.54 -22.70
CA TRP A 138 -4.29 -10.15 -22.35
C TRP A 138 -5.35 -9.14 -21.89
N LEU A 139 -4.93 -7.98 -21.36
CA LEU A 139 -5.85 -6.93 -20.95
C LEU A 139 -6.39 -6.14 -22.16
N ALA A 140 -5.72 -6.18 -23.31
CA ALA A 140 -6.14 -5.45 -24.51
C ALA A 140 -7.51 -5.94 -25.03
N GLY A 141 -8.41 -5.00 -25.33
CA GLY A 141 -9.77 -5.26 -25.79
C GLY A 141 -10.75 -5.70 -24.69
N THR A 142 -10.34 -5.69 -23.43
CA THR A 142 -11.19 -6.11 -22.30
C THR A 142 -11.82 -4.92 -21.57
N GLU A 143 -12.84 -5.20 -20.75
CA GLU A 143 -13.45 -4.20 -19.85
C GLU A 143 -12.42 -3.61 -18.86
N VAL A 144 -11.38 -4.38 -18.51
CA VAL A 144 -10.28 -3.92 -17.67
C VAL A 144 -9.49 -2.83 -18.38
N GLU A 145 -9.18 -2.99 -19.67
CA GLU A 145 -8.56 -1.92 -20.45
C GLU A 145 -9.45 -0.68 -20.52
N ARG A 146 -10.77 -0.84 -20.69
CA ARG A 146 -11.69 0.31 -20.72
C ARG A 146 -11.69 1.05 -19.39
N GLU A 147 -11.69 0.33 -18.27
CA GLU A 147 -11.65 0.93 -16.94
C GLU A 147 -10.31 1.65 -16.69
N LEU A 148 -9.19 1.06 -17.10
CA LEU A 148 -7.86 1.69 -17.03
C LEU A 148 -7.70 2.91 -17.95
N ARG A 149 -8.53 3.03 -18.99
CA ARG A 149 -8.53 4.15 -19.97
C ARG A 149 -9.65 5.16 -19.72
N ASN A 150 -10.52 4.97 -18.74
CA ASN A 150 -11.74 5.75 -18.61
C ASN A 150 -11.43 7.23 -18.32
N TYR A 151 -12.03 8.15 -19.09
CA TYR A 151 -11.67 9.58 -19.12
C TYR A 151 -12.31 10.40 -17.99
N GLU A 152 -13.38 9.89 -17.38
CA GLU A 152 -14.12 10.62 -16.33
C GLU A 152 -13.45 10.60 -14.95
N SER A 153 -12.43 9.74 -14.76
CA SER A 153 -11.68 9.57 -13.50
C SER A 153 -10.44 10.47 -13.39
N GLY A 154 -10.09 11.23 -14.44
CA GLY A 154 -8.84 11.99 -14.52
C GLY A 154 -7.59 11.11 -14.67
N GLU A 155 -7.76 9.79 -14.83
CA GLU A 155 -6.68 8.84 -14.97
C GLU A 155 -6.32 8.62 -16.43
N ASN A 156 -5.65 9.60 -17.05
CA ASN A 156 -4.76 9.29 -18.17
C ASN A 156 -3.44 8.68 -17.64
N ILE A 157 -3.54 7.71 -16.72
CA ILE A 157 -2.38 7.16 -16.03
C ILE A 157 -1.52 6.34 -17.00
N LEU A 158 -2.13 5.62 -17.94
CA LEU A 158 -1.38 4.90 -18.99
C LEU A 158 -0.60 5.84 -19.92
N LEU A 159 -1.15 7.01 -20.26
CA LEU A 159 -0.47 8.05 -21.05
C LEU A 159 0.62 8.77 -20.22
N MET A 160 0.41 9.03 -18.92
CA MET A 160 1.43 9.67 -18.06
C MET A 160 2.55 8.72 -17.61
N ILE A 161 2.29 7.42 -17.46
CA ILE A 161 3.31 6.42 -17.12
C ILE A 161 4.29 6.23 -18.28
N THR A 162 3.79 6.27 -19.52
CA THR A 162 4.57 6.03 -20.74
C THR A 162 5.33 7.26 -21.26
N THR A 163 4.98 8.49 -20.83
CA THR A 163 5.48 9.73 -21.48
C THR A 163 6.41 10.59 -20.61
N ILE A 164 6.77 10.18 -19.38
CA ILE A 164 7.74 10.94 -18.56
C ILE A 164 9.12 10.29 -18.68
N PRO A 165 10.03 10.81 -19.53
CA PRO A 165 11.43 10.43 -19.46
C PRO A 165 12.00 10.91 -18.12
N LEU A 166 12.66 10.01 -17.38
CA LEU A 166 13.50 10.37 -16.25
C LEU A 166 14.60 11.31 -16.74
N SER A 167 14.41 12.62 -16.55
CA SER A 167 15.52 13.57 -16.62
C SER A 167 16.43 13.25 -15.43
N SER A 168 17.56 12.62 -15.72
CA SER A 168 18.60 12.34 -14.75
C SER A 168 19.31 13.65 -14.34
N PRO A 169 19.78 13.79 -13.08
CA PRO A 169 20.58 14.92 -12.65
C PRO A 169 21.96 14.97 -13.31
#